data_AF-A0ABD2B4N1-F1
#
_entry.id   AF-A0ABD2B4N1-F1
#
_cell.length_a   1.000
_cell.length_b   1.000
_cell.length_c   1.000
_cell.angle_alpha   90.00
_cell.angle_beta   90.00
_cell.angle_gamma   90.00
#
_symmetry.space_group_name_H-M   'P 1'
#
loop_
_entity.id
_entity.type
_entity.pdbx_description
1 polymer ?
#
loop_
_entity_poly.entity_id
_entity_poly.type
_entity_poly.pdbx_seq_one_letter_code
_entity_poly.pdbx_strand_id
1 'polypeptide(L)'
;MESQTNIVKNSTNILLKILQKNVTILRNEADYGIQLDYELETKLEWFNKIKSNFADKLKSLWSLAEIHCPVNDEIKKFANHIFHLWTIMNQQICKQYSKIQIISHTLPNISLSSLLDKIRKEAIMVKTKLQASEVTCNLNDVLIGYNLFNEIVELLNNLERYDNKVQQYLIMSKMVPYILKLESTIDKFVSNTALLPKNQLVSSELNVFLFVSKLLTGELMGNEIINPYYILAENITKKPVFIIKSNKRKIDVPVLSTVKLLKSTT
;
A
#
# COMPACT_ATOMS: atom_id res chain seq x y z
N MET A 1 -57.12 -3.14 -36.06
CA MET A 1 -56.17 -3.86 -35.19
C MET A 1 -54.70 -3.57 -35.55
N GLU A 2 -54.34 -3.39 -36.82
CA GLU A 2 -52.94 -3.06 -37.23
C GLU A 2 -52.39 -1.72 -36.70
N SER A 3 -53.26 -0.74 -36.43
CA SER A 3 -52.87 0.56 -35.88
C SER A 3 -52.40 0.48 -34.42
N GLN A 4 -52.99 -0.39 -33.59
CA GLN A 4 -52.61 -0.53 -32.18
C GLN A 4 -51.29 -1.29 -32.02
N THR A 5 -51.03 -2.31 -32.83
CA THR A 5 -49.76 -3.05 -32.83
C THR A 5 -48.57 -2.20 -33.27
N ASN A 6 -48.74 -1.30 -34.24
CA ASN A 6 -47.67 -0.37 -34.65
C ASN A 6 -47.37 0.71 -33.61
N ILE A 7 -48.39 1.21 -32.89
CA ILE A 7 -48.21 2.20 -31.83
C ILE A 7 -47.46 1.60 -30.63
N VAL A 8 -47.81 0.38 -30.22
CA VAL A 8 -47.13 -0.33 -29.11
C VAL A 8 -45.67 -0.62 -29.47
N LYS A 9 -45.41 -1.12 -30.69
CA LYS A 9 -44.04 -1.43 -31.16
C LYS A 9 -43.12 -0.20 -31.22
N ASN A 10 -43.66 0.96 -31.62
CA ASN A 10 -42.91 2.23 -31.56
C ASN A 10 -42.64 2.69 -30.11
N SER A 11 -43.60 2.50 -29.20
CA SER A 11 -43.44 2.82 -27.79
C SER A 11 -42.32 1.99 -27.12
N THR A 12 -42.31 0.67 -27.34
CA THR A 12 -41.28 -0.23 -26.78
C THR A 12 -39.89 0.10 -27.33
N ASN A 13 -39.79 0.45 -28.60
CA ASN A 13 -38.53 0.87 -29.22
C ASN A 13 -37.98 2.18 -28.61
N ILE A 14 -38.86 3.14 -28.28
CA ILE A 14 -38.44 4.37 -27.58
C ILE A 14 -37.94 4.05 -26.16
N LEU A 15 -38.62 3.17 -25.43
CA LEU A 15 -38.21 2.73 -24.10
C LEU A 15 -36.84 2.04 -24.12
N LEU A 16 -36.61 1.15 -25.09
CA LEU A 16 -35.32 0.48 -25.28
C LEU A 16 -34.21 1.47 -25.62
N LYS A 17 -34.47 2.46 -26.48
CA LYS A 17 -33.49 3.52 -26.81
C LYS A 17 -33.09 4.33 -25.58
N ILE A 18 -34.03 4.61 -24.67
CA ILE A 18 -33.73 5.30 -23.39
C ILE A 18 -32.80 4.45 -22.53
N LEU A 19 -33.10 3.15 -22.36
CA LEU A 19 -32.24 2.25 -21.59
C LEU A 19 -30.86 2.10 -22.21
N GLN A 20 -30.78 1.90 -23.53
CA GLN A 20 -29.50 1.83 -24.25
C GLN A 20 -28.67 3.09 -24.07
N LYS A 21 -29.29 4.27 -24.22
CA LYS A 21 -28.62 5.54 -23.96
C LYS A 21 -28.08 5.61 -22.53
N ASN A 22 -28.88 5.25 -21.54
CA ASN A 22 -28.48 5.29 -20.14
C ASN A 22 -27.35 4.28 -19.83
N VAL A 23 -27.41 3.07 -20.38
CA VAL A 23 -26.31 2.09 -20.30
C VAL A 23 -25.03 2.67 -20.90
N THR A 24 -25.08 3.27 -22.09
CA THR A 24 -23.87 3.84 -22.72
C THR A 24 -23.25 4.97 -21.91
N ILE A 25 -24.07 5.82 -21.29
CA ILE A 25 -23.60 6.88 -20.39
C ILE A 25 -22.90 6.26 -19.17
N LEU A 26 -23.54 5.28 -18.52
CA LEU A 26 -23.00 4.65 -17.33
C LEU A 26 -21.73 3.85 -17.61
N ARG A 27 -21.63 3.16 -18.75
CA ARG A 27 -20.39 2.46 -19.17
C ARG A 27 -19.24 3.44 -19.31
N ASN A 28 -19.47 4.55 -20.01
CA ASN A 28 -18.44 5.57 -20.19
C ASN A 28 -17.97 6.15 -18.84
N GLU A 29 -18.88 6.42 -17.90
CA GLU A 29 -18.49 6.85 -16.54
C GLU A 29 -17.73 5.76 -15.78
N ALA A 30 -18.13 4.50 -15.93
CA ALA A 30 -17.48 3.36 -15.28
C ALA A 30 -16.06 3.10 -15.83
N ASP A 31 -15.80 3.40 -17.11
CA ASP A 31 -14.47 3.28 -17.70
C ASP A 31 -13.48 4.28 -17.09
N TYR A 32 -13.90 5.53 -16.84
CA TYR A 32 -13.12 6.47 -16.03
C TYR A 32 -12.92 5.93 -14.60
N GLY A 33 -13.90 5.17 -14.12
CA GLY A 33 -13.91 4.44 -12.86
C GLY A 33 -12.69 3.59 -12.59
N ILE A 34 -12.34 2.78 -13.59
CA ILE A 34 -11.33 1.73 -13.49
C ILE A 34 -9.94 2.32 -13.28
N GLN A 35 -9.64 3.43 -13.96
CA GLN A 35 -8.33 4.09 -13.82
C GLN A 35 -8.13 4.62 -12.39
N LEU A 36 -9.15 5.28 -11.82
CA LEU A 36 -9.08 5.79 -10.46
C LEU A 36 -8.89 4.65 -9.46
N ASP A 37 -9.57 3.53 -9.64
CA ASP A 37 -9.48 2.39 -8.72
C ASP A 37 -8.04 1.86 -8.61
N TYR A 38 -7.36 1.70 -9.74
CA TYR A 38 -5.96 1.29 -9.77
C TYR A 38 -5.03 2.31 -9.09
N GLU A 39 -5.20 3.60 -9.39
CA GLU A 39 -4.41 4.66 -8.78
C GLU A 39 -4.66 4.77 -7.26
N LEU A 40 -5.92 4.61 -6.85
CA LEU A 40 -6.35 4.65 -5.46
C LEU A 40 -5.72 3.50 -4.65
N GLU A 41 -5.71 2.29 -5.18
CA GLU A 41 -5.12 1.12 -4.52
C GLU A 41 -3.62 1.32 -4.27
N THR A 42 -2.89 1.74 -5.31
CA THR A 42 -1.46 2.06 -5.20
C THR A 42 -1.20 3.16 -4.17
N LYS A 43 -2.01 4.22 -4.18
CA LYS A 43 -1.90 5.33 -3.21
C LYS A 43 -2.24 4.89 -1.80
N LEU A 44 -3.21 4.00 -1.63
CA LEU A 44 -3.65 3.51 -0.32
C LEU A 44 -2.56 2.68 0.35
N GLU A 45 -1.89 1.81 -0.40
CA GLU A 45 -0.75 1.06 0.10
C GLU A 45 0.37 2.00 0.57
N TRP A 46 0.73 2.97 -0.28
CA TRP A 46 1.76 3.96 0.05
C TRP A 46 1.38 4.82 1.26
N PHE A 47 0.14 5.29 1.32
CA PHE A 47 -0.38 6.06 2.44
C PHE A 47 -0.35 5.26 3.75
N ASN A 48 -0.77 3.99 3.73
CA ASN A 48 -0.74 3.11 4.90
C ASN A 48 0.68 2.89 5.41
N LYS A 49 1.65 2.72 4.50
CA LYS A 49 3.07 2.61 4.86
C LYS A 49 3.58 3.86 5.57
N ILE A 50 3.32 5.04 5.01
CA ILE A 50 3.73 6.32 5.61
C ILE A 50 3.04 6.53 6.97
N LYS A 51 1.73 6.26 7.05
CA LYS A 51 0.97 6.37 8.28
C LYS A 51 1.48 5.43 9.36
N SER A 52 1.80 4.18 9.02
CA SER A 52 2.37 3.20 9.96
C SER A 52 3.72 3.68 10.49
N ASN A 53 4.63 4.05 9.60
CA ASN A 53 5.95 4.56 9.99
C ASN A 53 5.86 5.74 10.95
N PHE A 54 4.97 6.69 10.68
CA PHE A 54 4.74 7.84 11.56
C PHE A 54 4.19 7.41 12.92
N ALA A 55 3.22 6.49 12.95
CA ALA A 55 2.65 5.97 14.18
C ALA A 55 3.69 5.22 15.02
N ASP A 56 4.55 4.42 14.38
CA ASP A 56 5.63 3.67 15.02
C ASP A 56 6.69 4.61 15.61
N LYS A 57 7.05 5.69 14.89
CA LYS A 57 7.93 6.75 15.40
C LYS A 57 7.33 7.45 16.62
N LEU A 58 6.05 7.83 16.56
CA LEU A 58 5.36 8.44 17.70
C LEU A 58 5.28 7.51 18.91
N LYS A 59 4.98 6.23 18.69
CA LYS A 59 4.96 5.22 19.74
C LYS A 59 6.34 5.06 20.39
N SER A 60 7.39 5.06 19.58
CA SER A 60 8.77 5.02 20.07
C SER A 60 9.10 6.26 20.91
N LEU A 61 8.69 7.46 20.48
CA LEU A 61 8.87 8.70 21.27
C LEU A 61 8.15 8.65 22.62
N TRP A 62 6.91 8.16 22.67
CA TRP A 62 6.19 8.01 23.94
C TRP A 62 6.87 6.98 24.84
N SER A 63 7.34 5.86 24.31
CA SER A 63 8.09 4.87 25.10
C SER A 63 9.38 5.44 25.68
N LEU A 64 10.11 6.27 24.91
CA LEU A 64 11.30 6.98 25.41
C LEU A 64 10.93 7.98 26.52
N ALA A 65 9.83 8.69 26.37
CA ALA A 65 9.35 9.62 27.39
C ALA A 65 8.99 8.91 28.71
N GLU A 66 8.45 7.69 28.64
CA GLU A 66 8.14 6.87 29.82
C GLU A 66 9.41 6.37 30.52
N ILE A 67 10.43 5.97 29.76
CA ILE A 67 11.69 5.44 30.30
C ILE A 67 12.53 6.55 30.98
N HIS A 68 12.46 7.80 30.50
CA HIS A 68 13.33 8.91 30.94
C HIS A 68 12.72 9.88 32.01
N CYS A 69 11.71 9.49 32.78
CA CYS A 69 10.92 10.40 33.67
C CYS A 69 11.64 10.82 34.99
N PRO A 70 11.37 11.99 35.67
CA PRO A 70 10.45 13.10 35.41
C PRO A 70 11.08 14.51 35.32
N VAL A 71 12.40 14.67 35.24
CA VAL A 71 13.03 16.00 35.40
C VAL A 71 12.87 16.90 34.16
N ASN A 72 12.60 16.32 32.98
CA ASN A 72 12.34 17.11 31.77
C ASN A 72 11.28 16.48 30.85
N ASP A 73 10.03 16.93 30.99
CA ASP A 73 8.83 16.49 30.25
C ASP A 73 8.83 16.89 28.76
N GLU A 74 9.99 17.26 28.21
CA GLU A 74 10.11 17.84 26.86
C GLU A 74 9.75 16.83 25.76
N ILE A 75 10.19 15.57 25.89
CA ILE A 75 9.91 14.52 24.89
C ILE A 75 8.40 14.22 24.85
N LYS A 76 7.76 14.11 26.02
CA LYS A 76 6.32 13.87 26.11
C LYS A 76 5.53 15.06 25.58
N LYS A 77 5.90 16.29 25.95
CA LYS A 77 5.29 17.53 25.42
C LYS A 77 5.44 17.59 23.90
N PHE A 78 6.61 17.25 23.37
CA PHE A 78 6.86 17.21 21.93
C PHE A 78 6.00 16.14 21.24
N ALA A 79 5.98 14.90 21.74
CA ALA A 79 5.18 13.81 21.17
C ALA A 79 3.68 14.15 21.18
N ASN A 80 3.17 14.70 22.29
CA ASN A 80 1.79 15.15 22.41
C ASN A 80 1.49 16.31 21.45
N HIS A 81 2.42 17.25 21.28
CA HIS A 81 2.28 18.34 20.32
C HIS A 81 2.19 17.82 18.88
N ILE A 82 3.07 16.91 18.47
CA ILE A 82 3.03 16.29 17.13
C ILE A 82 1.73 15.50 16.92
N PHE A 83 1.30 14.73 17.91
CA PHE A 83 0.03 13.99 17.83
C PHE A 83 -1.18 14.92 17.71
N HIS A 84 -1.19 16.03 18.46
CA HIS A 84 -2.23 17.04 18.37
C HIS A 84 -2.25 17.73 17.00
N LEU A 85 -1.07 18.10 16.46
CA LEU A 85 -0.93 18.64 15.10
C LEU A 85 -1.47 17.65 14.05
N TRP A 86 -1.10 16.37 14.15
CA TRP A 86 -1.65 15.30 13.32
C TRP A 86 -3.18 15.24 13.39
N THR A 87 -3.74 15.25 14.60
CA THR A 87 -5.18 15.14 14.81
C THR A 87 -5.95 16.32 14.20
N ILE A 88 -5.50 17.55 14.44
CA ILE A 88 -6.13 18.75 13.87
C ILE A 88 -6.09 18.70 12.35
N MET A 89 -4.93 18.44 11.76
CA MET A 89 -4.78 18.44 10.31
C MET A 89 -5.56 17.30 9.67
N ASN A 90 -5.61 16.14 10.34
CA ASN A 90 -6.42 15.02 9.89
C ASN A 90 -7.91 15.41 9.80
N GLN A 91 -8.44 16.05 10.85
CA GLN A 91 -9.82 16.52 10.87
C GLN A 91 -10.09 17.61 9.81
N GLN A 92 -9.17 18.58 9.67
CA GLN A 92 -9.33 19.68 8.72
C GLN A 92 -9.33 19.20 7.28
N ILE A 93 -8.39 18.35 6.89
CA ILE A 93 -8.32 17.80 5.53
C ILE A 93 -9.55 16.93 5.27
N CYS A 94 -9.91 16.01 6.16
CA CYS A 94 -11.12 15.19 5.98
C CYS A 94 -12.38 16.05 5.78
N LYS A 95 -12.54 17.13 6.56
CA LYS A 95 -13.68 18.05 6.44
C LYS A 95 -13.68 18.89 5.15
N GLN A 96 -12.50 19.26 4.63
CA GLN A 96 -12.39 20.01 3.37
C GLN A 96 -12.83 19.16 2.19
N TYR A 97 -12.40 17.90 2.16
CA TYR A 97 -12.62 17.03 1.01
C TYR A 97 -13.95 16.26 1.09
N SER A 98 -14.57 16.10 2.25
CA SER A 98 -15.88 15.41 2.40
C SER A 98 -17.05 16.07 1.66
N LYS A 99 -16.88 17.32 1.20
CA LYS A 99 -17.91 18.08 0.49
C LYS A 99 -17.74 18.06 -1.03
N ILE A 100 -16.65 17.49 -1.54
CA ILE A 100 -16.37 17.47 -2.96
C ILE A 100 -17.30 16.45 -3.62
N GLN A 101 -18.01 16.90 -4.64
CA GLN A 101 -18.83 16.07 -5.52
C GLN A 101 -18.14 15.97 -6.87
N ILE A 102 -18.14 14.77 -7.45
CA ILE A 102 -17.59 14.55 -8.78
C ILE A 102 -18.57 15.08 -9.81
N ILE A 103 -18.04 15.77 -10.81
CA ILE A 103 -18.79 16.16 -12.01
C ILE A 103 -18.75 14.99 -12.98
N SER A 104 -19.88 14.68 -13.61
CA SER A 104 -19.97 13.69 -14.68
C SER A 104 -19.03 14.03 -15.83
N HIS A 105 -18.31 13.04 -16.33
CA HIS A 105 -17.40 13.18 -17.47
C HIS A 105 -18.16 13.17 -18.80
N THR A 106 -19.33 12.56 -18.83
CA THR A 106 -20.21 12.47 -20.01
C THR A 106 -21.12 13.67 -20.17
N LEU A 107 -21.52 14.33 -19.07
CA LEU A 107 -22.43 15.46 -19.06
C LEU A 107 -21.81 16.64 -18.29
N PRO A 108 -21.44 17.74 -18.97
CA PRO A 108 -20.80 18.87 -18.30
C PRO A 108 -21.76 19.53 -17.31
N ASN A 109 -21.21 20.01 -16.20
CA ASN A 109 -21.90 20.76 -15.15
C ASN A 109 -22.99 20.00 -14.38
N ILE A 110 -23.02 18.67 -14.46
CA ILE A 110 -23.92 17.83 -13.67
C ILE A 110 -23.08 17.00 -12.70
N SER A 111 -23.45 16.97 -11.42
CA SER A 111 -22.80 16.05 -10.47
C SER A 111 -23.11 14.60 -10.83
N LEU A 112 -22.14 13.71 -10.64
CA LEU A 112 -22.32 12.28 -10.91
C LEU A 112 -23.52 11.74 -10.10
N SER A 113 -23.61 12.07 -8.81
CA SER A 113 -24.77 11.70 -7.97
C SER A 113 -26.12 12.12 -8.55
N SER A 114 -26.24 13.35 -9.06
CA SER A 114 -27.47 13.85 -9.70
C SER A 114 -27.78 13.11 -11.01
N LEU A 115 -26.75 12.80 -11.80
CA LEU A 115 -26.88 11.99 -13.01
C LEU A 115 -27.36 10.57 -12.69
N LEU A 116 -26.74 9.93 -11.70
CA LEU A 116 -27.11 8.58 -11.26
C LEU A 116 -28.57 8.54 -10.79
N ASP A 117 -29.01 9.54 -10.01
CA ASP A 117 -30.40 9.64 -9.56
C ASP A 117 -31.38 9.86 -10.72
N LYS A 118 -31.00 10.66 -11.71
CA LYS A 118 -31.81 10.86 -12.91
C LYS A 118 -31.97 9.56 -13.70
N ILE A 119 -30.86 8.87 -13.97
CA ILE A 119 -30.86 7.60 -14.70
C ILE A 119 -31.63 6.52 -13.92
N ARG A 120 -31.49 6.47 -12.60
CA ARG A 120 -32.25 5.57 -11.72
C ARG A 120 -33.75 5.79 -11.84
N LYS A 121 -34.22 7.05 -11.78
CA LYS A 121 -35.64 7.39 -11.95
C LYS A 121 -36.15 7.02 -13.34
N GLU A 122 -35.38 7.32 -14.38
CA GLU A 122 -35.72 6.96 -15.77
C GLU A 122 -35.81 5.43 -15.94
N ALA A 123 -34.84 4.68 -15.42
CA ALA A 123 -34.80 3.22 -15.51
C ALA A 123 -36.00 2.57 -14.79
N ILE A 124 -36.36 3.05 -13.59
CA ILE A 124 -37.53 2.56 -12.85
C ILE A 124 -38.82 2.87 -13.62
N MET A 125 -38.96 4.09 -14.17
CA MET A 125 -40.10 4.45 -15.00
C MET A 125 -40.21 3.57 -16.24
N VAL A 126 -39.10 3.28 -16.91
CA VAL A 126 -39.10 2.42 -18.10
C VAL A 126 -39.47 0.98 -17.72
N LYS A 127 -38.97 0.47 -16.58
CA LYS A 127 -39.32 -0.86 -16.08
C LYS A 127 -40.82 -1.01 -15.81
N THR A 128 -41.45 -0.05 -15.13
CA THR A 128 -42.89 -0.11 -14.84
C THR A 128 -43.74 -0.05 -16.11
N LYS A 129 -43.31 0.74 -17.11
CA LYS A 129 -43.95 0.79 -18.43
C LYS A 129 -43.79 -0.53 -19.19
N LEU A 130 -42.59 -1.13 -19.18
CA LEU A 130 -42.33 -2.42 -19.80
C LEU A 130 -43.21 -3.52 -19.18
N GLN A 131 -43.30 -3.57 -17.85
CA GLN A 131 -44.17 -4.49 -17.09
C GLN A 131 -45.66 -4.32 -17.47
N ALA A 132 -46.15 -3.09 -17.55
CA ALA A 132 -47.53 -2.83 -17.96
C ALA A 132 -47.82 -3.25 -19.42
N SER A 133 -46.79 -3.24 -20.28
CA SER A 133 -46.87 -3.59 -21.70
C SER A 133 -46.45 -5.03 -22.02
N GLU A 134 -46.15 -5.85 -21.01
CA GLU A 134 -45.60 -7.20 -21.16
C GLU A 134 -46.55 -8.13 -21.93
N VAL A 135 -47.85 -7.93 -21.78
CA VAL A 135 -48.91 -8.67 -22.47
C VAL A 135 -49.05 -8.28 -23.96
N THR A 136 -48.58 -7.09 -24.35
CA THR A 136 -48.77 -6.53 -25.70
C THR A 136 -47.47 -6.36 -26.50
N CYS A 137 -46.31 -6.53 -25.87
CA CYS A 137 -45.00 -6.42 -26.49
C CYS A 137 -44.45 -7.75 -27.00
N ASN A 138 -43.48 -7.67 -27.91
CA ASN A 138 -42.69 -8.82 -28.31
C ASN A 138 -41.82 -9.29 -27.14
N LEU A 139 -41.86 -10.59 -26.85
CA LEU A 139 -41.14 -11.21 -25.73
C LEU A 139 -39.61 -10.97 -25.80
N ASN A 140 -39.04 -10.91 -27.01
CA ASN A 140 -37.62 -10.58 -27.19
C ASN A 140 -37.27 -9.15 -26.76
N ASP A 141 -38.13 -8.17 -27.11
CA ASP A 141 -37.89 -6.77 -26.79
C ASP A 141 -37.99 -6.54 -25.27
N VAL A 142 -38.92 -7.25 -24.62
CA VAL A 142 -39.07 -7.25 -23.15
C VAL A 142 -37.82 -7.83 -22.48
N LEU A 143 -37.30 -8.96 -22.97
CA LEU A 143 -36.10 -9.60 -22.42
C LEU A 143 -34.86 -8.71 -22.56
N ILE A 144 -34.67 -8.07 -23.72
CA ILE A 144 -33.59 -7.09 -23.93
C ILE A 144 -33.74 -5.92 -22.95
N GLY A 145 -34.97 -5.42 -22.75
CA GLY A 145 -35.25 -4.34 -21.81
C GLY A 145 -34.87 -4.68 -20.36
N TYR A 146 -35.21 -5.88 -19.89
CA TYR A 146 -34.82 -6.32 -18.54
C TYR A 146 -33.31 -6.53 -18.40
N ASN A 147 -32.64 -7.06 -19.42
CA ASN A 147 -31.18 -7.20 -19.40
C ASN A 147 -30.49 -5.83 -19.28
N LEU A 148 -30.92 -4.85 -20.09
CA LEU A 148 -30.41 -3.48 -20.00
C LEU A 148 -30.72 -2.84 -18.63
N PHE A 149 -31.90 -3.09 -18.08
CA PHE A 149 -32.26 -2.59 -16.74
C PHE A 149 -31.34 -3.19 -15.66
N ASN A 150 -31.10 -4.50 -15.68
CA ASN A 150 -30.22 -5.15 -14.71
C ASN A 150 -28.80 -4.61 -14.81
N GLU A 151 -28.30 -4.41 -16.03
CA GLU A 151 -27.00 -3.79 -16.27
C GLU A 151 -26.93 -2.36 -15.72
N ILE A 152 -27.98 -1.54 -15.91
CA ILE A 152 -28.07 -0.21 -15.30
C ILE A 152 -27.95 -0.30 -13.78
N VAL A 153 -28.67 -1.22 -13.13
CA VAL A 153 -28.63 -1.36 -11.67
C VAL A 153 -27.22 -1.73 -11.19
N GLU A 154 -26.55 -2.64 -11.88
CA GLU A 154 -25.17 -3.04 -11.57
C GLU A 154 -24.20 -1.85 -11.70
N LEU A 155 -24.27 -1.12 -12.82
CA LEU A 155 -23.42 0.06 -13.06
C LEU A 155 -23.71 1.18 -12.05
N LEU A 156 -24.97 1.44 -11.72
CA LEU A 156 -25.35 2.43 -10.70
C LEU A 156 -24.73 2.10 -9.34
N ASN A 157 -24.79 0.84 -8.92
CA ASN A 157 -24.22 0.41 -7.63
C ASN A 157 -22.70 0.59 -7.58
N ASN A 158 -22.01 0.34 -8.71
CA ASN A 158 -20.56 0.53 -8.81
C ASN A 158 -20.17 2.02 -8.76
N LEU A 159 -20.92 2.87 -9.46
CA LEU A 159 -20.67 4.31 -9.55
C LEU A 159 -21.10 5.09 -8.30
N GLU A 160 -22.02 4.59 -7.49
CA GLU A 160 -22.47 5.26 -6.26
C GLU A 160 -21.32 5.43 -5.24
N ARG A 161 -20.31 4.57 -5.28
CA ARG A 161 -19.13 4.65 -4.41
C ARG A 161 -18.05 5.60 -4.93
N TYR A 162 -18.24 6.18 -6.11
CA TYR A 162 -17.18 6.88 -6.82
C TYR A 162 -16.80 8.21 -6.16
N ASP A 163 -17.80 8.97 -5.70
CA ASP A 163 -17.58 10.20 -4.91
C ASP A 163 -16.67 9.90 -3.70
N ASN A 164 -16.95 8.83 -2.97
CA ASN A 164 -16.14 8.43 -1.81
C ASN A 164 -14.70 8.05 -2.19
N LYS A 165 -14.51 7.34 -3.32
CA LYS A 165 -13.19 6.94 -3.81
C LYS A 165 -12.33 8.15 -4.18
N VAL A 166 -12.89 9.13 -4.91
CA VAL A 166 -12.18 10.37 -5.23
C VAL A 166 -11.88 11.18 -3.97
N GLN A 167 -12.83 11.30 -3.05
CA GLN A 167 -12.60 11.97 -1.78
C GLN A 167 -11.44 11.32 -1.01
N GLN A 168 -11.40 10.00 -0.92
CA GLN A 168 -10.29 9.26 -0.30
C GLN A 168 -8.96 9.53 -1.01
N TYR A 169 -8.93 9.46 -2.33
CA TYR A 169 -7.73 9.74 -3.13
C TYR A 169 -7.16 11.13 -2.83
N LEU A 170 -8.03 12.15 -2.82
CA LEU A 170 -7.64 13.54 -2.58
C LEU A 170 -7.17 13.76 -1.13
N ILE A 171 -7.89 13.17 -0.16
CA ILE A 171 -7.49 13.19 1.25
C ILE A 171 -6.09 12.61 1.40
N MET A 172 -5.84 11.40 0.89
CA MET A 172 -4.54 10.75 0.98
C MET A 172 -3.46 11.59 0.31
N SER A 173 -3.72 12.11 -0.88
CA SER A 173 -2.78 12.98 -1.62
C SER A 173 -2.40 14.23 -0.83
N LYS A 174 -3.34 14.79 -0.05
CA LYS A 174 -3.08 15.95 0.80
C LYS A 174 -2.39 15.59 2.12
N MET A 175 -2.73 14.45 2.73
CA MET A 175 -2.17 13.99 4.00
C MET A 175 -0.72 13.56 3.90
N VAL A 176 -0.33 12.84 2.84
CA VAL A 176 1.02 12.30 2.70
C VAL A 176 2.13 13.34 2.91
N PRO A 177 2.17 14.48 2.19
CA PRO A 177 3.24 15.46 2.40
C PRO A 177 3.24 16.04 3.82
N TYR A 178 2.07 16.10 4.46
CA TYR A 178 1.94 16.57 5.83
C TYR A 178 2.52 15.56 6.84
N ILE A 179 2.22 14.27 6.68
CA ILE A 179 2.77 13.22 7.55
C ILE A 179 4.30 13.17 7.40
N LEU A 180 4.82 13.22 6.17
CA LEU A 180 6.27 13.28 5.91
C LEU A 180 6.94 14.49 6.56
N LYS A 181 6.26 15.64 6.60
CA LYS A 181 6.75 16.83 7.31
C LYS A 181 6.79 16.63 8.83
N LEU A 182 5.78 15.97 9.41
CA LEU A 182 5.79 15.63 10.83
C LEU A 182 6.88 14.63 11.16
N GLU A 183 7.06 13.58 10.34
CA GLU A 183 8.16 12.62 10.50
C GLU A 183 9.53 13.32 10.46
N SER A 184 9.75 14.22 9.50
CA SER A 184 10.99 15.00 9.42
C SER A 184 11.20 15.89 10.66
N THR A 185 10.11 16.40 11.25
CA THR A 185 10.16 17.20 12.48
C THR A 185 10.55 16.32 13.67
N ILE A 186 10.03 15.09 13.76
CA ILE A 186 10.45 14.08 14.74
C ILE A 186 11.95 13.77 14.56
N ASP A 187 12.39 13.48 13.34
CA ASP A 187 13.79 13.10 13.07
C ASP A 187 14.76 14.23 13.46
N LYS A 188 14.39 15.48 13.20
CA LYS A 188 15.14 16.67 13.65
C LYS A 188 15.16 16.80 15.16
N PHE A 189 14.04 16.57 15.83
CA PHE A 189 13.96 16.61 17.29
C PHE A 189 14.87 15.56 17.91
N VAL A 190 14.83 14.31 17.43
CA VAL A 190 15.69 13.21 17.91
C VAL A 190 17.17 13.48 17.63
N SER A 191 17.51 14.11 16.51
CA SER A 191 18.90 14.46 16.18
C SER A 191 19.46 15.59 17.05
N ASN A 192 18.59 16.52 17.47
CA ASN A 192 18.98 17.71 18.25
C ASN A 192 18.96 17.46 19.76
N THR A 193 17.97 16.69 20.23
CA THR A 193 17.92 16.23 21.62
C THR A 193 19.01 15.18 21.81
N ALA A 194 19.87 15.35 22.80
CA ALA A 194 20.96 14.43 23.11
C ALA A 194 20.45 13.10 23.72
N LEU A 195 19.43 12.50 23.11
CA LEU A 195 18.89 11.19 23.44
C LEU A 195 19.86 10.05 23.07
N LEU A 196 20.72 10.30 22.08
CA LEU A 196 21.97 9.56 21.93
C LEU A 196 23.01 10.19 22.86
N PRO A 197 23.73 9.40 23.67
CA PRO A 197 24.86 9.91 24.41
C PRO A 197 25.86 10.46 23.40
N LYS A 198 25.96 11.79 23.29
CA LYS A 198 27.03 12.47 22.56
C LYS A 198 28.34 12.18 23.28
N ASN A 199 28.94 11.02 23.03
CA ASN A 199 30.33 10.69 23.38
C ASN A 199 30.80 11.21 24.77
N GLN A 200 29.94 11.14 25.79
CA GLN A 200 30.29 11.56 27.14
C GLN A 200 30.02 10.38 28.06
N LEU A 201 31.14 9.82 28.55
CA LEU A 201 31.24 8.79 29.58
C LEU A 201 31.04 7.33 29.12
N VAL A 202 31.70 6.95 28.02
CA VAL A 202 32.15 5.56 27.83
C VAL A 202 33.38 5.24 28.73
N SER A 203 33.79 6.14 29.62
CA SER A 203 35.08 6.07 30.31
C SER A 203 35.10 5.27 31.62
N SER A 204 33.94 4.93 32.22
CA SER A 204 33.90 4.16 33.47
C SER A 204 33.51 2.69 33.27
N GLU A 205 32.54 2.39 32.40
CA GLU A 205 32.09 1.01 32.17
C GLU A 205 33.04 0.19 31.29
N LEU A 206 33.71 0.81 30.29
CA LEU A 206 34.78 0.15 29.55
C LEU A 206 35.97 -0.21 30.45
N ASN A 207 36.22 0.57 31.51
CA ASN A 207 37.28 0.25 32.47
C ASN A 207 36.95 -1.00 33.29
N VAL A 208 35.68 -1.26 33.59
CA VAL A 208 35.27 -2.51 34.24
C VAL A 208 35.48 -3.68 33.28
N PHE A 209 35.12 -3.54 32.01
CA PHE A 209 35.36 -4.60 31.02
C PHE A 209 36.85 -4.84 30.77
N LEU A 210 37.66 -3.78 30.78
CA LEU A 210 39.11 -3.86 30.71
C LEU A 210 39.71 -4.52 31.96
N PHE A 211 39.18 -4.23 33.15
CA PHE A 211 39.60 -4.88 34.40
C PHE A 211 39.21 -6.36 34.43
N VAL A 212 37.98 -6.67 34.04
CA VAL A 212 37.49 -8.05 33.96
C VAL A 212 38.27 -8.82 32.91
N SER A 213 38.54 -8.25 31.74
CA SER A 213 39.36 -8.91 30.72
C SER A 213 40.78 -9.15 31.22
N LYS A 214 41.42 -8.17 31.87
CA LYS A 214 42.75 -8.31 32.49
C LYS A 214 42.79 -9.32 33.63
N LEU A 215 41.69 -9.48 34.36
CA LEU A 215 41.56 -10.49 35.43
C LEU A 215 41.40 -11.89 34.83
N LEU A 216 40.58 -12.03 33.78
CA LEU A 216 40.33 -13.28 33.07
C LEU A 216 41.54 -13.75 32.25
N THR A 217 42.35 -12.82 31.72
CA THR A 217 43.60 -13.15 31.02
C THR A 217 44.78 -13.37 31.97
N GLY A 218 44.60 -13.11 33.28
CA GLY A 218 45.66 -13.21 34.28
C GLY A 218 46.74 -12.12 34.17
N GLU A 219 46.54 -11.09 33.36
CA GLU A 219 47.47 -9.96 33.19
C GLU A 219 47.69 -9.22 34.52
N LEU A 220 46.63 -9.09 35.34
CA LEU A 220 46.72 -8.50 36.68
C LEU A 220 47.45 -9.38 37.71
N MET A 221 47.66 -10.67 37.41
CA MET A 221 48.38 -11.63 38.25
C MET A 221 49.84 -11.80 37.81
N GLY A 222 50.32 -10.99 36.86
CA GLY A 222 51.71 -11.01 36.37
C GLY A 222 51.97 -11.99 35.22
N ASN A 223 50.92 -12.55 34.60
CA ASN A 223 51.10 -13.38 33.41
C ASN A 223 51.34 -12.48 32.18
N GLU A 224 52.45 -12.69 31.48
CA GLU A 224 52.72 -12.00 30.22
C GLU A 224 51.67 -12.35 29.17
N ILE A 225 51.24 -11.35 28.39
CA ILE A 225 50.27 -11.52 27.32
C ILE A 225 50.91 -12.41 26.27
N ILE A 226 50.51 -13.68 26.22
CA ILE A 226 50.94 -14.60 25.17
C ILE A 226 50.36 -14.07 23.87
N ASN A 227 51.23 -13.62 22.97
CA ASN A 227 50.83 -13.13 21.66
C ASN A 227 49.99 -14.23 20.97
N PRO A 228 48.73 -13.96 20.58
CA PRO A 228 47.85 -14.96 19.98
C PRO A 228 48.41 -15.55 18.68
N TYR A 229 49.29 -14.83 17.99
CA TYR A 229 50.01 -15.36 16.83
C TYR A 229 51.02 -16.47 17.19
N TYR A 230 51.56 -16.48 18.41
CA TYR A 230 52.48 -17.51 18.90
C TYR A 230 51.75 -18.84 19.18
N ILE A 231 50.56 -18.76 19.80
CA ILE A 231 49.69 -19.92 20.07
C ILE A 231 49.19 -20.53 18.74
N LEU A 232 48.86 -19.69 17.76
CA LEU A 232 48.47 -20.14 16.43
C LEU A 232 49.62 -20.79 15.67
N ALA A 233 50.87 -20.34 15.88
CA ALA A 233 52.06 -20.93 15.25
C ALA A 233 52.43 -22.31 15.84
N GLU A 234 52.26 -22.51 17.16
CA GLU A 234 52.48 -23.82 17.79
C GLU A 234 51.38 -24.84 17.44
N ASN A 235 50.15 -24.38 17.18
CA ASN A 235 49.01 -25.24 16.83
C ASN A 235 48.86 -25.49 15.32
N ILE A 236 49.86 -25.17 14.49
CA ILE A 236 49.90 -25.62 13.09
C ILE A 236 50.12 -27.13 13.09
N THR A 237 49.01 -27.85 13.16
CA THR A 237 48.95 -29.29 12.96
C THR A 237 49.63 -29.64 11.64
N LYS A 238 50.62 -30.54 11.72
CA LYS A 238 51.39 -31.10 10.59
C LYS A 238 50.46 -31.40 9.41
N LYS A 239 50.89 -31.05 8.19
CA LYS A 239 50.18 -31.32 6.93
C LYS A 239 49.55 -32.73 6.96
N PRO A 240 48.26 -32.87 6.65
CA PRO A 240 47.63 -34.19 6.62
C PRO A 240 48.30 -35.06 5.56
N VAL A 241 48.81 -36.22 5.98
CA VAL A 241 49.28 -37.27 5.07
C VAL A 241 48.05 -38.04 4.61
N PHE A 242 47.65 -37.83 3.36
CA PHE A 242 46.57 -38.59 2.74
C PHE A 242 47.06 -40.01 2.41
N ILE A 243 46.59 -41.01 3.15
CA ILE A 243 46.79 -42.42 2.81
C ILE A 243 45.70 -42.82 1.81
N ILE A 244 46.05 -42.93 0.53
CA ILE A 244 45.15 -43.42 -0.51
C ILE A 244 45.29 -44.96 -0.58
N LYS A 245 44.25 -45.69 -0.19
CA LYS A 245 44.15 -47.14 -0.46
C LYS A 245 43.82 -47.36 -1.94
N SER A 246 44.73 -47.94 -2.70
CA SER A 246 44.53 -48.30 -4.10
C SER A 246 43.69 -49.58 -4.22
N ASN A 247 42.36 -49.43 -4.30
CA ASN A 247 41.50 -50.53 -4.72
C ASN A 247 41.59 -50.67 -6.26
N LYS A 248 42.46 -51.57 -6.73
CA LYS A 248 42.41 -52.07 -8.10
C LYS A 248 41.14 -52.92 -8.28
N ARG A 249 40.07 -52.33 -8.82
CA ARG A 249 39.04 -53.09 -9.54
C ARG A 249 38.93 -52.53 -10.94
N LYS A 250 39.33 -53.35 -11.91
CA LYS A 250 39.13 -53.12 -13.33
C LYS A 250 37.63 -53.01 -13.59
N ILE A 251 37.17 -51.89 -14.14
CA ILE A 251 35.95 -51.85 -14.94
C ILE A 251 36.27 -50.99 -16.17
N ASP A 252 36.08 -51.63 -17.31
CA ASP A 252 36.37 -51.17 -18.66
C ASP A 252 35.34 -50.13 -19.15
N VAL A 253 35.88 -49.02 -19.69
CA VAL A 253 35.40 -48.30 -20.91
C VAL A 253 34.09 -47.46 -20.78
N PRO A 254 33.85 -46.39 -21.60
CA PRO A 254 34.71 -45.56 -22.44
C PRO A 254 34.77 -44.07 -22.02
N VAL A 255 35.87 -43.42 -22.38
CA VAL A 255 36.03 -41.97 -22.41
C VAL A 255 35.24 -41.39 -23.59
N LEU A 256 34.41 -40.38 -23.34
CA LEU A 256 33.92 -39.46 -24.36
C LEU A 256 34.40 -38.04 -24.04
N SER A 257 34.90 -37.41 -25.08
CA SER A 257 35.95 -36.40 -25.13
C SER A 257 35.53 -35.01 -24.69
N THR A 258 36.46 -34.34 -24.01
CA THR A 258 36.56 -32.90 -23.75
C THR A 258 36.26 -32.04 -24.98
N VAL A 259 35.29 -31.14 -24.87
CA VAL A 259 35.22 -29.96 -25.74
C VAL A 259 36.07 -28.85 -25.11
N LYS A 260 37.11 -28.46 -25.84
CA LYS A 260 38.03 -27.37 -25.48
C LYS A 260 37.30 -26.03 -25.51
N LEU A 261 37.44 -25.26 -24.42
CA LEU A 261 37.07 -23.85 -24.35
C LEU A 261 38.08 -23.04 -25.20
N LEU A 262 37.63 -22.44 -26.30
CA LEU A 262 38.43 -21.49 -27.07
C LEU A 262 38.66 -20.23 -26.21
N LYS A 263 39.93 -19.85 -26.04
CA LYS A 263 40.34 -18.51 -25.64
C LYS A 263 40.14 -17.58 -26.82
N SER A 264 39.35 -16.52 -26.67
CA SER A 264 39.38 -15.36 -27.55
C SER A 264 40.32 -14.31 -26.94
N THR A 265 41.46 -14.09 -27.59
CA THR A 265 42.27 -12.89 -27.45
C THR A 265 42.37 -12.23 -28.81
N THR A 266 41.65 -11.13 -28.98
CA THR A 266 42.11 -9.88 -29.59
C THR A 266 41.27 -8.77 -28.98
#